data_AF-A0A350ZY09-F1
#
_entry.id   AF-A0A350ZY09-F1
#
_cell.length_a   1.000
_cell.length_b   1.000
_cell.length_c   1.000
_cell.angle_alpha   90.00
_cell.angle_beta   90.00
_cell.angle_gamma   90.00
#
_symmetry.space_group_name_H-M   'P 1'
#
loop_
_entity.id
_entity.type
_entity.pdbx_description
1 polymer ?
#
loop_
_entity_poly.entity_id
_entity_poly.type
_entity_poly.pdbx_seq_one_letter_code
_entity_poly.pdbx_strand_id
1 'polypeptide(L)'
;YIGFSLGNMWGESLDFANYQSSLGGLQAHRDADNVFRLVVSHTDPGIANWLDTTGQPEGYMAIRWAYPVKPMDNLPWATAKKVPLAELRQHLPADTRLISPEERRQQIAIRQEHVQRRYRQH
;
A
#
# COMPACT_ATOMS: atom_id res chain seq x y z
N TYR A 1 -6.69 -13.85 1.07
CA TYR A 1 -6.03 -12.74 0.35
C TYR A 1 -6.41 -11.42 1.01
N ILE A 2 -5.46 -10.51 1.14
CA ILE A 2 -5.69 -9.11 1.51
C ILE A 2 -4.99 -8.21 0.50
N GLY A 3 -5.59 -7.09 0.14
CA GLY A 3 -4.98 -6.11 -0.73
C GLY A 3 -5.50 -4.69 -0.50
N PHE A 4 -4.65 -3.73 -0.81
CA PHE A 4 -4.88 -2.30 -0.63
C PHE A 4 -4.58 -1.60 -1.95
N SER A 5 -5.47 -0.73 -2.41
CA SER A 5 -5.26 0.01 -3.66
C SER A 5 -5.85 1.40 -3.58
N LEU A 6 -5.14 2.37 -4.14
CA LEU A 6 -5.64 3.70 -4.38
C LEU A 6 -6.26 3.80 -5.78
N GLY A 7 -7.30 4.63 -5.90
CA GLY A 7 -7.94 4.96 -7.17
C GLY A 7 -8.31 6.43 -7.26
N ASN A 8 -8.44 6.93 -8.48
CA ASN A 8 -8.87 8.30 -8.74
C ASN A 8 -10.39 8.48 -8.52
N MET A 9 -10.90 9.70 -8.66
CA MET A 9 -12.32 10.02 -8.49
C MET A 9 -13.25 9.33 -9.51
N TRP A 10 -12.70 8.80 -10.61
CA TRP A 10 -13.41 8.02 -11.61
C TRP A 10 -13.44 6.51 -11.29
N GLY A 11 -12.84 6.10 -10.18
CA GLY A 11 -12.76 4.69 -9.76
C GLY A 11 -11.69 3.89 -10.49
N GLU A 12 -10.83 4.53 -11.29
CA GLU A 12 -9.71 3.88 -11.95
C GLU A 12 -8.56 3.67 -10.97
N SER A 13 -7.78 2.62 -11.17
CA SER A 13 -6.55 2.44 -10.40
C SER A 13 -5.56 3.55 -10.74
N LEU A 14 -4.84 4.06 -9.74
CA LEU A 14 -3.67 4.89 -10.01
C LEU A 14 -2.58 4.06 -10.70
N ASP A 15 -1.56 4.73 -11.26
CA ASP A 15 -0.45 4.05 -11.93
C ASP A 15 0.22 3.06 -10.96
N PHE A 16 -0.03 1.78 -11.19
CA PHE A 16 0.45 0.68 -10.34
C PHE A 16 1.75 0.07 -10.85
N ALA A 17 2.17 0.44 -12.07
CA ALA A 17 3.38 -0.03 -12.70
C ALA A 17 4.58 0.75 -12.18
N ASN A 18 4.48 2.09 -12.15
CA ASN A 18 5.59 2.97 -11.80
C ASN A 18 5.56 3.46 -10.35
N TYR A 19 4.42 3.33 -9.67
CA TYR A 19 4.26 3.75 -8.28
C TYR A 19 3.74 2.60 -7.41
N GLN A 20 4.06 2.67 -6.11
CA GLN A 20 3.49 1.78 -5.11
C GLN A 20 2.09 2.29 -4.72
N SER A 21 1.19 2.41 -5.68
CA SER A 21 -0.21 2.82 -5.45
C SER A 21 -1.11 1.68 -4.93
N SER A 22 -0.55 0.46 -4.84
CA SER A 22 -1.20 -0.71 -4.28
C SER A 22 -0.22 -1.68 -3.63
N LEU A 23 -0.70 -2.42 -2.62
CA LEU A 23 0.04 -3.47 -1.94
C LEU A 23 -0.85 -4.69 -1.71
N GLY A 24 -0.35 -5.87 -2.05
CA GLY A 24 -0.91 -7.15 -1.60
C GLY A 24 -0.35 -7.55 -0.24
N GLY A 25 -1.04 -8.46 0.47
CA GLY A 25 -0.59 -8.95 1.78
C GLY A 25 0.75 -9.69 1.78
N LEU A 26 1.23 -10.17 0.62
CA LEU A 26 2.58 -10.74 0.47
C LEU A 26 3.67 -9.67 0.28
N GLN A 27 3.28 -8.45 -0.11
CA GLN A 27 4.19 -7.31 -0.30
C GLN A 27 4.23 -6.41 0.93
N ALA A 28 3.09 -6.28 1.63
CA ALA A 28 2.99 -5.49 2.84
C ALA A 28 3.70 -6.19 4.02
N HIS A 29 4.41 -5.41 4.83
CA HIS A 29 4.99 -5.83 6.09
C HIS A 29 3.92 -5.86 7.19
N ARG A 30 3.87 -6.93 7.97
CA ARG A 30 3.02 -7.00 9.16
C ARG A 30 3.87 -6.68 10.38
N ASP A 31 3.46 -5.71 11.18
CA ASP A 31 4.20 -5.32 12.39
C ASP A 31 4.12 -6.42 13.45
N ALA A 32 4.98 -6.37 14.48
CA ALA A 32 5.07 -7.42 15.50
C ALA A 32 3.76 -7.65 16.28
N ASP A 33 2.88 -6.63 16.34
CA ASP A 33 1.56 -6.71 16.95
C ASP A 33 0.48 -7.29 16.01
N ASN A 34 0.89 -7.90 14.90
CA ASN A 34 0.02 -8.57 13.94
C ASN A 34 -0.94 -7.62 13.20
N VAL A 35 -0.61 -6.34 13.07
CA VAL A 35 -1.39 -5.34 12.32
C VAL A 35 -0.67 -4.94 11.03
N PHE A 36 -1.42 -4.73 9.95
CA PHE A 36 -0.93 -4.02 8.76
C PHE A 36 -1.18 -2.53 8.93
N ARG A 37 -0.12 -1.74 9.06
CA ARG A 37 -0.20 -0.28 9.04
C ARG A 37 0.26 0.24 7.69
N LEU A 38 -0.60 1.01 7.04
CA LEU A 38 -0.32 1.64 5.75
C LEU A 38 -0.22 3.15 5.95
N VAL A 39 0.65 3.78 5.18
CA VAL A 39 0.72 5.24 5.12
C VAL A 39 0.41 5.67 3.71
N VAL A 40 -0.54 6.59 3.57
CA VAL A 40 -0.89 7.21 2.29
C VAL A 40 -0.35 8.63 2.32
N SER A 41 0.54 8.98 1.39
CA SER A 41 1.12 10.32 1.28
C SER A 41 1.66 10.59 -0.12
N HIS A 42 1.75 11.87 -0.51
CA HIS A 42 2.32 12.30 -1.79
C HIS A 42 3.84 12.06 -1.89
N THR A 43 4.54 11.98 -0.77
CA THR A 43 5.99 11.84 -0.71
C THR A 43 6.35 10.59 0.06
N ASP A 44 7.37 9.86 -0.39
CA ASP A 44 7.86 8.64 0.25
C ASP A 44 8.42 8.97 1.65
N PRO A 45 7.83 8.47 2.74
CA PRO A 45 8.32 8.68 4.09
C PRO A 45 9.43 7.68 4.50
N GLY A 46 9.88 6.83 3.57
CA GLY A 46 10.91 5.81 3.81
C GLY A 46 10.40 4.61 4.62
N ILE A 47 9.11 4.27 4.50
CA ILE A 47 8.52 3.09 5.13
C ILE A 47 8.07 2.08 4.08
N ALA A 48 8.18 0.78 4.38
CA ALA A 48 7.83 -0.27 3.42
C ALA A 48 6.36 -0.20 2.98
N ASN A 49 5.44 0.00 3.92
CA ASN A 49 3.99 0.02 3.71
C ASN A 49 3.43 1.40 3.30
N TRP A 50 4.16 2.11 2.45
CA TRP A 50 3.69 3.37 1.90
C TRP A 50 2.83 3.15 0.65
N LEU A 51 1.77 3.93 0.47
CA LEU A 51 1.00 4.01 -0.75
C LEU A 51 1.11 5.41 -1.35
N ASP A 52 1.62 5.47 -2.57
CA ASP A 52 1.83 6.71 -3.31
C ASP A 52 0.51 7.17 -3.97
N THR A 53 0.13 8.42 -3.72
CA THR A 53 -1.07 9.04 -4.30
C THR A 53 -0.88 9.50 -5.75
N THR A 54 0.33 9.36 -6.30
CA THR A 54 0.72 9.77 -7.66
C THR A 54 0.36 11.24 -7.95
N GLY A 55 0.43 12.08 -6.92
CA GLY A 55 0.05 13.50 -7.00
C GLY A 55 -1.45 13.79 -6.93
N GLN A 56 -2.33 12.79 -6.84
CA GLN A 56 -3.77 13.02 -6.73
C GLN A 56 -4.14 13.57 -5.35
N PRO A 57 -4.81 14.73 -5.25
CA PRO A 57 -5.20 15.32 -3.97
C PRO A 57 -6.39 14.59 -3.33
N GLU A 58 -7.20 13.93 -4.16
CA GLU A 58 -8.44 13.25 -3.77
C GLU A 58 -8.62 11.97 -4.56
N GLY A 59 -9.34 11.00 -3.98
CA GLY A 59 -9.58 9.71 -4.58
C GLY A 59 -10.18 8.71 -3.59
N TYR A 60 -10.16 7.44 -3.97
CA TYR A 60 -10.66 6.35 -3.16
C TYR A 60 -9.52 5.44 -2.68
N MET A 61 -9.70 4.88 -1.50
CA MET A 61 -8.91 3.76 -1.03
C MET A 61 -9.81 2.54 -0.91
N ALA A 62 -9.42 1.44 -1.57
CA ALA A 62 -10.10 0.16 -1.46
C ALA A 62 -9.25 -0.81 -0.66
N ILE A 63 -9.84 -1.37 0.41
CA ILE A 63 -9.29 -2.49 1.16
C ILE A 63 -10.11 -3.72 0.81
N ARG A 64 -9.44 -4.80 0.39
CA ARG A 64 -10.10 -6.03 -0.03
C ARG A 64 -9.61 -7.18 0.83
N TRP A 65 -10.55 -7.93 1.38
CA TRP A 65 -10.32 -9.22 2.02
C TRP A 65 -11.08 -10.28 1.23
N ALA A 66 -10.38 -11.32 0.80
CA ALA A 66 -11.00 -12.48 0.18
C ALA A 66 -10.63 -13.73 0.96
N TYR A 67 -11.64 -14.51 1.32
CA TYR A 67 -11.54 -15.70 2.14
C TYR A 67 -11.95 -16.92 1.32
N PRO A 68 -11.31 -18.08 1.51
CA PRO A 68 -11.84 -19.33 0.98
C PRO A 68 -13.17 -19.70 1.65
N VAL A 69 -13.31 -19.42 2.95
CA VAL A 69 -14.56 -19.52 3.72
C VAL A 69 -14.67 -18.26 4.56
N LYS A 70 -15.77 -17.52 4.42
CA LYS A 70 -15.96 -16.26 5.14
C LYS A 70 -16.16 -16.54 6.63
N PRO A 71 -15.36 -15.93 7.54
CA PRO A 71 -15.58 -16.06 8.97
C PRO A 71 -16.86 -15.32 9.39
N MET A 72 -17.58 -15.89 10.36
CA MET A 72 -18.80 -15.31 10.92
C MET A 72 -18.51 -14.20 11.94
N ASP A 73 -17.42 -14.37 12.71
CA ASP A 73 -16.98 -13.46 13.76
C ASP A 73 -15.58 -12.92 13.46
N ASN A 74 -15.17 -11.86 14.16
CA ASN A 74 -13.83 -11.25 14.05
C ASN A 74 -13.45 -10.84 12.62
N LEU A 75 -14.41 -10.27 11.88
CA LEU A 75 -14.12 -9.66 10.59
C LEU A 75 -13.09 -8.53 10.78
N PRO A 76 -12.11 -8.40 9.89
CA PRO A 76 -11.15 -7.33 9.97
C PRO A 76 -11.84 -6.00 9.76
N TRP A 77 -11.38 -5.02 10.51
CA TRP A 77 -11.75 -3.63 10.37
C TRP A 77 -10.49 -2.81 10.15
N ALA A 78 -10.68 -1.59 9.65
CA ALA A 78 -9.59 -0.64 9.48
C ALA A 78 -10.03 0.70 10.08
N THR A 79 -9.10 1.36 10.76
CA THR A 79 -9.23 2.76 11.16
C THR A 79 -8.25 3.61 10.37
N ALA A 80 -8.61 4.86 10.14
CA ALA A 80 -7.73 5.84 9.52
C ALA A 80 -7.54 7.04 10.47
N LYS A 81 -6.34 7.59 10.46
CA LYS A 81 -6.02 8.83 11.16
C LYS A 81 -5.18 9.71 10.24
N LYS A 82 -5.61 10.96 10.06
CA LYS A 82 -4.82 11.98 9.34
C LYS A 82 -3.86 12.63 10.33
N VAL A 83 -2.59 12.73 9.96
CA VAL A 83 -1.52 13.33 10.76
C VAL A 83 -0.59 14.14 9.86
N PRO A 84 0.12 15.16 10.38
CA PRO A 84 1.21 15.79 9.64
C PRO A 84 2.30 14.78 9.27
N LEU A 85 2.85 14.88 8.06
CA LEU A 85 3.89 13.93 7.61
C LEU A 85 5.14 14.00 8.50
N ALA A 86 5.47 15.18 9.02
CA ALA A 86 6.59 15.38 9.95
C ALA A 86 6.41 14.63 11.29
N GLU A 87 5.17 14.36 11.71
CA GLU A 87 4.84 13.67 12.96
C GLU A 87 4.63 12.16 12.74
N LEU A 88 4.66 11.69 11.49
CA LEU A 88 4.28 10.33 11.13
C LEU A 88 4.96 9.26 12.00
N ARG A 89 6.26 9.39 12.25
CA ARG A 89 7.04 8.42 13.03
C ARG A 89 6.56 8.29 14.48
N GLN A 90 5.95 9.32 15.05
CA GLN A 90 5.40 9.29 16.41
C GLN A 90 4.11 8.46 16.49
N HIS A 91 3.47 8.20 15.36
CA HIS A 91 2.23 7.44 15.25
C HIS A 91 2.43 6.00 14.79
N LEU A 92 3.68 5.59 14.53
CA LEU A 92 4.03 4.26 14.06
C LEU A 92 4.82 3.51 15.14
N PRO A 93 4.67 2.17 15.24
CA PRO A 93 5.52 1.34 16.09
C PRO A 93 7.01 1.56 15.79
N ALA A 94 7.85 1.48 16.83
CA ALA A 94 9.29 1.69 16.70
C ALA A 94 9.97 0.68 15.76
N ASP A 95 9.40 -0.51 15.61
CA ASP A 95 9.83 -1.60 14.74
C ASP A 95 9.26 -1.52 13.31
N THR A 96 8.55 -0.43 12.96
CA THR A 96 8.02 -0.24 11.61
C THR A 96 9.11 -0.40 10.56
N ARG A 97 8.91 -1.30 9.60
CA ARG A 97 9.90 -1.60 8.56
C ARG A 97 10.16 -0.36 7.70
N LEU A 98 11.40 0.11 7.77
CA LEU A 98 11.91 1.17 6.91
C LEU A 98 12.39 0.61 5.59
N ILE A 99 12.44 1.46 4.58
CA ILE A 99 12.97 1.11 3.27
C ILE A 99 13.84 2.24 2.74
N SER A 100 14.98 1.88 2.19
CA SER A 100 15.88 2.82 1.53
C SER A 100 15.35 3.22 0.14
N PRO A 101 15.82 4.35 -0.42
CA PRO A 101 15.49 4.73 -1.78
C PRO A 101 15.88 3.68 -2.83
N GLU A 102 16.95 2.91 -2.58
CA GLU A 102 17.38 1.84 -3.50
C GLU A 102 16.45 0.64 -3.44
N GLU A 103 16.10 0.15 -2.25
CA GLU A 103 15.10 -0.91 -2.09
C GLU A 103 13.75 -0.49 -2.70
N ARG A 104 13.34 0.79 -2.57
CA ARG A 104 12.14 1.32 -3.23
C ARG A 104 12.24 1.20 -4.75
N ARG A 105 13.34 1.64 -5.35
CA ARG A 105 13.56 1.52 -6.81
C ARG A 105 13.47 0.06 -7.26
N GLN A 106 14.04 -0.86 -6.50
CA GLN A 106 13.97 -2.30 -6.79
C GLN A 106 12.52 -2.81 -6.74
N GLN A 107 11.73 -2.39 -5.74
CA GLN A 107 10.30 -2.73 -5.68
C GLN A 107 9.55 -2.22 -6.92
N ILE A 108 9.81 -0.99 -7.37
CA ILE A 108 9.19 -0.44 -8.58
C ILE A 108 9.63 -1.19 -9.83
N ALA A 109 10.92 -1.53 -9.97
CA ALA A 109 11.43 -2.29 -11.11
C ALA A 109 10.74 -3.67 -11.23
N ILE A 110 10.55 -4.37 -10.11
CA ILE A 110 9.81 -5.65 -10.08
C ILE A 110 8.36 -5.45 -10.55
N ARG A 111 7.70 -4.37 -10.13
CA ARG A 111 6.32 -4.06 -10.55
C ARG A 111 6.25 -3.79 -12.05
N GLN A 112 7.14 -2.96 -12.57
CA GLN A 112 7.23 -2.68 -14.01
C GLN A 112 7.42 -3.97 -14.80
N GLU A 113 8.31 -4.86 -14.35
CA GLU A 113 8.52 -6.15 -15.00
C GLU A 113 7.26 -7.02 -14.99
N HIS A 114 6.56 -7.12 -13.84
CA HIS A 114 5.30 -7.87 -13.75
C HIS A 114 4.23 -7.33 -14.72
N VAL A 115 4.11 -6.01 -14.82
CA VAL A 115 3.18 -5.35 -15.75
C VAL A 115 3.57 -5.64 -17.20
N GLN A 116 4.84 -5.49 -17.56
CA GLN A 116 5.33 -5.81 -18.90
C GLN A 116 5.11 -7.28 -19.26
N ARG A 117 5.30 -8.22 -18.33
CA ARG A 117 5.03 -9.65 -18.56
C ARG A 117 3.54 -9.90 -18.80
N ARG A 118 2.65 -9.21 -18.05
CA ARG A 118 1.19 -9.33 -18.19
C ARG A 118 0.69 -8.88 -19.57
N TYR A 119 1.25 -7.80 -20.11
CA TYR A 119 0.78 -7.20 -21.37
C TYR A 119 1.61 -7.59 -22.61
N ARG A 120 2.68 -8.39 -22.46
CA ARG A 120 3.52 -8.87 -23.56
C ARG A 120 2.85 -9.90 -24.50
N GLN A 121 1.70 -10.45 -24.12
CA GLN A 121 1.00 -11.50 -24.87
C GLN A 121 -0.14 -10.97 -25.77
N HIS A 122 -0.12 -9.69 -26.13
CA HIS A 122 -1.05 -9.07 -27.08
C HIS A 122 -0.30 -8.51 -28.29
#